data_AF-A0A6H2NTX5-F1
#
_entry.id   AF-A0A6H2NTX5-F1
#
_cell.length_a   1.000
_cell.length_b   1.000
_cell.length_c   1.000
_cell.angle_alpha   90.00
_cell.angle_beta   90.00
_cell.angle_gamma   90.00
#
_symmetry.space_group_name_H-M   'P 1'
#
loop_
_entity.id
_entity.type
_entity.pdbx_description
1 polymer ?
#
loop_
_entity_poly.entity_id
_entity_poly.type
_entity_poly.pdbx_seq_one_letter_code
_entity_poly.pdbx_strand_id
1 'polypeptide(L)' 'IAVMGPESAVEIIFRHEKDQQTLIKEYKEKFANPFFAASHGYIDDIIVPSKTRHHFHKALELLKNKKVERIWKKHDNLPL' A
#
# COMPACT_ATOMS: atom_id res chain seq x y z
N ILE A 1 4.89 1.26 1.59
CA ILE A 1 3.49 1.71 1.82
C ILE A 1 3.36 1.93 3.32
N ALA A 2 2.93 3.11 3.77
CA ALA A 2 2.81 3.44 5.19
C ALA A 2 1.63 4.39 5.41
N VAL A 3 1.11 4.44 6.64
CA VAL A 3 -0.01 5.32 7.04
C VAL A 3 0.39 6.79 6.98
N MET A 4 1.63 7.10 7.39
CA MET A 4 2.19 8.45 7.41
C MET A 4 3.73 8.39 7.29
N GLY A 5 4.38 9.56 7.22
CA GLY A 5 5.83 9.67 7.24
C GLY A 5 6.46 9.12 8.53
N PRO A 6 7.67 8.54 8.47
CA PRO A 6 8.33 7.93 9.62
C PRO A 6 8.56 8.92 10.77
N GLU A 7 8.80 10.19 10.47
CA GLU A 7 9.00 11.25 11.47
C GLU A 7 7.74 11.46 12.31
N SER A 8 6.59 11.70 11.66
CA SER A 8 5.30 11.89 12.34
C SER A 8 4.84 10.63 13.07
N ALA A 9 5.11 9.44 12.50
CA ALA A 9 4.77 8.18 13.15
C ALA A 9 5.55 8.00 14.46
N VAL A 10 6.85 8.28 14.46
CA VAL A 10 7.69 8.16 15.67
C VAL A 10 7.31 9.18 16.73
N GLU A 11 6.98 10.40 16.34
CA GLU A 11 6.54 11.44 17.29
C GLU A 11 5.27 11.02 18.07
N ILE A 12 4.34 10.34 17.39
CA ILE A 12 3.10 9.84 18.02
C ILE A 12 3.35 8.57 18.82
N ILE A 13 4.05 7.59 18.26
CA ILE A 13 4.22 6.24 18.85
C ILE A 13 5.23 6.27 20.01
N PHE A 14 6.33 7.01 19.86
CA PHE A 14 7.45 7.06 20.81
C PHE A 14 7.58 8.44 21.46
N ARG A 15 6.44 9.05 21.81
CA ARG A 15 6.37 10.42 22.32
C ARG A 15 7.25 10.69 23.56
N HIS A 16 7.55 9.68 24.36
CA HIS A 16 8.31 9.79 25.61
C HIS A 16 9.78 9.36 25.50
N GLU A 17 10.21 8.87 24.33
CA GLU A 17 11.58 8.43 24.08
C GLU A 17 12.46 9.62 23.69
N LYS A 18 13.71 9.64 24.19
CA LYS A 18 14.67 10.72 23.90
C LYS A 18 15.45 10.51 22.61
N ASP A 19 15.61 9.27 22.16
CA ASP A 19 16.41 8.94 20.98
C ASP A 19 15.54 8.79 19.71
N GLN A 20 14.85 9.88 19.36
CA GLN A 20 13.92 9.87 18.22
C GLN A 20 14.63 9.65 16.88
N GLN A 21 15.89 10.06 16.72
CA GLN A 21 16.60 9.91 15.44
C GLN A 21 16.88 8.44 15.11
N THR A 22 17.32 7.67 16.09
CA THR A 22 17.54 6.22 15.93
C THR A 22 16.22 5.51 15.63
N LEU A 23 15.15 5.87 16.35
CA LEU A 23 13.81 5.30 16.15
C LEU A 23 13.22 5.64 14.77
N ILE A 24 13.43 6.85 14.25
CA ILE A 24 13.01 7.23 12.89
C ILE A 24 13.72 6.36 11.85
N LYS A 25 15.02 6.15 12.00
CA LYS A 25 15.79 5.33 11.07
C LYS A 25 15.30 3.89 11.09
N GLU A 26 15.11 3.32 12.27
CA GLU A 26 14.61 1.96 12.43
C GLU A 26 13.18 1.81 11.88
N TYR A 27 12.31 2.78 12.16
CA TYR A 27 10.95 2.79 11.64
C TYR A 27 10.91 2.88 10.12
N LYS A 28 11.78 3.72 9.53
CA LYS A 28 11.92 3.83 8.08
C LYS A 28 12.38 2.52 7.45
N GLU A 29 13.39 1.87 8.02
CA GLU A 29 13.89 0.59 7.52
C GLU A 29 12.83 -0.51 7.60
N LYS A 30 12.06 -0.57 8.69
CA LYS A 30 11.02 -1.58 8.91
C LYS A 30 9.76 -1.36 8.07
N PHE A 31 9.27 -0.12 7.97
CA PHE A 31 7.93 0.16 7.44
C PHE A 31 7.92 0.99 6.15
N ALA A 32 8.97 1.77 5.86
CA ALA A 32 9.03 2.59 4.64
C ALA A 32 9.51 1.77 3.41
N ASN A 33 9.09 0.52 3.32
CA ASN A 33 9.38 -0.40 2.23
C ASN A 33 8.08 -1.09 1.74
N PRO A 34 8.08 -1.75 0.58
CA PRO A 34 6.89 -2.44 0.08
C PRO A 34 6.69 -3.84 0.70
N PHE A 35 7.72 -4.41 1.35
CA PHE A 35 7.69 -5.78 1.86
C PHE A 35 6.69 -5.97 2.99
N PHE A 36 6.53 -4.96 3.86
CA PHE A 36 5.53 -5.01 4.92
C PHE A 36 4.09 -5.13 4.38
N ALA A 37 3.79 -4.47 3.26
CA ALA A 37 2.47 -4.57 2.64
C ALA A 37 2.30 -5.88 1.87
N ALA A 38 3.38 -6.40 1.27
CA ALA A 38 3.38 -7.68 0.58
C ALA A 38 3.12 -8.86 1.54
N SER A 39 3.67 -8.82 2.76
CA SER A 39 3.45 -9.88 3.76
C SER A 39 1.98 -10.01 4.21
N HIS A 40 1.20 -8.93 4.09
CA HIS A 40 -0.23 -8.91 4.39
C HIS A 40 -1.11 -9.19 3.17
N GLY A 41 -0.53 -9.39 1.98
CA GLY A 41 -1.26 -9.60 0.74
C GLY A 41 -1.98 -8.36 0.21
N TYR A 42 -1.61 -7.15 0.66
CA TYR A 42 -2.15 -5.91 0.09
C TYR A 42 -1.56 -5.58 -1.28
N ILE A 43 -0.36 -6.10 -1.55
CA ILE A 43 0.30 -6.03 -2.85
C ILE A 43 0.51 -7.46 -3.33
N ASP A 44 0.13 -7.73 -4.58
CA ASP A 44 0.29 -9.05 -5.20
C ASP A 44 1.74 -9.37 -5.58
N ASP A 45 2.53 -8.38 -6.05
CA ASP A 45 3.91 -8.59 -6.51
C ASP A 45 4.77 -7.32 -6.42
N ILE A 46 6.08 -7.48 -6.23
CA ILE A 46 7.09 -6.41 -6.25
C ILE A 46 7.94 -6.58 -7.51
N ILE A 47 7.67 -5.75 -8.52
CA ILE A 47 8.24 -5.93 -9.87
C ILE A 47 9.37 -4.94 -10.16
N VAL A 48 10.22 -5.30 -11.13
CA VAL A 48 11.23 -4.39 -11.68
C VAL A 48 10.53 -3.34 -12.54
N PRO A 49 10.87 -2.03 -12.44
CA PRO A 49 10.18 -0.96 -13.17
C PRO A 49 10.11 -1.17 -14.69
N SER A 50 11.15 -1.73 -15.32
CA SER A 50 11.16 -2.01 -16.77
C SER A 50 10.17 -3.10 -17.21
N LYS A 51 9.74 -3.98 -16.30
CA LYS A 51 8.80 -5.07 -16.60
C LYS A 51 7.33 -4.65 -16.47
N THR A 52 7.07 -3.44 -15.99
CA THR A 52 5.71 -2.91 -15.72
C THR A 52 4.73 -3.17 -16.88
N ARG A 53 5.11 -2.82 -18.12
CA ARG A 53 4.26 -3.02 -19.32
C ARG A 53 3.87 -4.49 -19.53
N HIS A 54 4.81 -5.42 -19.30
CA HIS A 54 4.58 -6.85 -19.46
C HIS A 54 3.59 -7.40 -18.42
N HIS A 55 3.75 -6.99 -17.16
CA HIS A 55 2.81 -7.38 -16.09
C HIS A 55 1.41 -6.82 -16.36
N PHE A 56 1.30 -5.56 -16.79
CA PHE A 56 0.01 -4.97 -17.16
C PHE A 56 -0.68 -5.72 -18.30
N HIS A 57 0.05 -6.04 -19.38
CA HIS A 57 -0.52 -6.78 -20.51
C HIS A 57 -1.11 -8.12 -20.06
N LYS A 58 -0.34 -8.91 -19.30
CA LYS A 58 -0.80 -10.20 -18.76
C LYS A 58 -2.01 -10.06 -17.82
N ALA A 59 -1.99 -9.07 -16.93
CA ALA A 59 -3.08 -8.83 -15.99
C ALA A 59 -4.38 -8.47 -16.73
N LEU A 60 -4.30 -7.63 -17.76
CA LEU A 60 -5.46 -7.25 -18.57
C LEU A 60 -6.01 -8.43 -19.37
N GLU A 61 -5.15 -9.29 -19.94
CA GLU A 61 -5.62 -10.50 -20.61
C GLU A 61 -6.34 -11.45 -19.66
N LEU A 62 -5.79 -11.68 -18.46
CA LEU A 62 -6.41 -12.50 -17.43
C LEU A 62 -7.78 -11.95 -17.01
N LEU A 63 -7.89 -10.62 -16.86
CA LEU A 63 -9.10 -9.96 -16.37
C LEU A 63 -10.14 -9.68 -17.48
N LYS A 64 -9.86 -10.03 -18.73
CA LYS A 64 -10.69 -9.72 -19.91
C LYS A 64 -12.16 -10.10 -19.76
N ASN A 65 -12.45 -11.22 -19.10
CA ASN A 65 -13.81 -11.75 -18.97
C ASN A 65 -14.37 -11.62 -17.55
N LYS A 66 -13.76 -10.79 -16.69
CA LYS A 66 -14.19 -10.63 -15.30
C LYS A 66 -15.57 -9.97 -15.25
N LYS A 67 -16.55 -10.68 -14.68
CA LYS A 67 -17.89 -10.15 -14.34
C LYS A 67 -18.00 -10.02 -12.83
N VAL A 68 -18.53 -8.89 -12.36
CA VAL A 68 -18.77 -8.62 -10.93
C VAL A 68 -20.22 -8.25 -10.76
N GLU A 69 -20.96 -9.05 -10.01
CA GLU A 69 -22.34 -8.74 -9.64
C GLU A 69 -22.36 -7.69 -8.53
N ARG A 70 -23.32 -6.78 -8.61
CA ARG A 70 -23.52 -5.72 -7.62
C ARG A 70 -24.98 -5.74 -7.20
N ILE A 71 -25.23 -5.38 -5.94
CA ILE A 71 -26.59 -5.24 -5.41
C ILE A 71 -27.35 -4.19 -6.22
N TRP A 72 -28.60 -4.46 -6.56
CA TRP A 72 -29.45 -3.53 -7.29
C TRP A 72 -29.76 -2.28 -6.47
N LYS A 73 -29.60 -1.10 -7.09
CA LYS A 73 -29.97 0.22 -6.56
C LYS A 73 -30.30 1.14 -7.73
N LYS A 74 -31.17 2.14 -7.51
CA LYS A 74 -31.52 3.14 -8.56
C LYS A 74 -30.30 3.97 -9.00
N HIS A 75 -29.52 4.44 -8.03
CA HIS A 75 -28.25 5.14 -8.21
C HIS A 75 -27.44 5.00 -6.92
N ASP A 76 -26.16 5.39 -6.94
CA ASP A 76 -25.39 5.56 -5.71
C ASP A 76 -25.66 6.94 -5.06
N ASN A 77 -25.07 7.16 -3.88
CA ASN A 77 -25.12 8.41 -3.15
C ASN A 77 -23.69 8.84 -2.81
N LEU A 78 -22.92 9.18 -3.84
CA LEU A 78 -21.56 9.68 -3.69
C LEU A 78 -21.58 11.03 -2.92
N PRO A 79 -20.63 11.28 -2.00
CA PRO A 79 -20.53 12.58 -1.32
C PRO A 79 -20.45 13.73 -2.34
N LEU A 80 -21.25 14.78 -2.11
CA LEU A 80 -21.24 16.03 -2.89
C LEU A 80 -20.17 17.00 -2.38
#